data_AF-A0A1F7NPF3-F1
#
_entry.id   AF-A0A1F7NPF3-F1
#
_cell.length_a   1.000
_cell.length_b   1.000
_cell.length_c   1.000
_cell.angle_alpha   90.00
_cell.angle_beta   90.00
_cell.angle_gamma   90.00
#
_symmetry.space_group_name_H-M   'P 1'
#
loop_
_entity.id
_entity.type
_entity.pdbx_description
1 polymer ?
#
loop_
_entity_poly.entity_id
_entity_poly.type
_entity_poly.pdbx_seq_one_letter_code
_entity_poly.pdbx_strand_id
1 'polypeptide(L)'
;MTVLERRPELSVTYRLAWKGTRRLTGRWAVQWNLSLTGGDSPERYYDVPGRPAFRSRGAARDRTGIGLVDEWMALAATLRWERPAAVGWAPVETVSLSEAGLERIFQGSSLLLAWPLALEPGEAWEARVRLTLEDRANSP
;
A
#
# COMPACT_ATOMS: atom_id res chain seq x y z
N MET A 1 -17.37 22.38 -22.48
CA MET A 1 -16.23 22.48 -21.53
C MET A 1 -15.98 21.09 -20.99
N THR A 2 -15.03 20.36 -21.58
CA THR A 2 -14.74 18.99 -21.19
C THR A 2 -13.78 19.04 -20.01
N VAL A 3 -14.28 18.80 -18.80
CA VAL A 3 -13.41 18.56 -17.64
C VAL A 3 -12.72 17.22 -17.89
N LEU A 4 -11.43 17.26 -18.19
CA LEU A 4 -10.59 16.06 -18.15
C LEU A 4 -10.47 15.66 -16.67
N GLU A 5 -11.32 14.73 -16.22
CA GLU A 5 -11.21 14.04 -14.94
C GLU A 5 -9.88 13.26 -14.87
N ARG A 6 -8.77 13.96 -14.62
CA ARG A 6 -7.50 13.29 -14.35
C ARG A 6 -7.47 12.89 -12.88
N ARG A 7 -7.83 11.63 -12.59
CA ARG A 7 -7.44 10.97 -11.35
C ARG A 7 -5.91 10.85 -11.33
N PRO A 8 -5.19 11.50 -10.40
CA PRO A 8 -3.73 11.38 -10.34
C PRO A 8 -3.34 9.91 -10.14
N GLU A 9 -2.43 9.41 -10.98
CA GLU A 9 -1.97 8.03 -10.95
C GLU A 9 -0.43 7.97 -11.03
N LEU A 10 0.16 7.09 -10.22
CA LEU A 10 1.52 6.60 -10.37
C LEU A 10 1.48 5.10 -10.69
N SER A 11 2.05 4.70 -11.82
CA SER A 11 2.12 3.32 -12.26
C SER A 11 3.57 2.84 -12.29
N VAL A 12 3.87 1.73 -11.63
CA VAL A 12 5.21 1.14 -11.55
C VAL A 12 5.14 -0.31 -12.01
N THR A 13 5.97 -0.69 -12.99
CA THR A 13 6.09 -2.07 -13.47
C THR A 13 7.43 -2.64 -13.01
N TYR A 14 7.38 -3.73 -12.25
CA TYR A 14 8.56 -4.46 -11.76
C TYR A 14 8.80 -5.67 -12.65
N ARG A 15 10.04 -5.86 -13.11
CA ARG A 15 10.44 -7.05 -13.87
C ARG A 15 11.68 -7.69 -13.26
N LEU A 16 11.57 -8.94 -12.86
CA LEU A 16 12.65 -9.75 -12.29
C LEU A 16 13.02 -10.83 -13.31
N ALA A 17 14.21 -10.72 -13.91
CA ALA A 17 14.73 -11.74 -14.82
C ALA A 17 15.69 -12.68 -14.07
N TRP A 18 15.39 -13.98 -14.06
CA TRP A 18 16.20 -14.96 -13.37
C TRP A 18 17.30 -15.52 -14.26
N LYS A 19 18.55 -15.17 -13.92
CA LYS A 19 19.76 -15.58 -14.67
C LYS A 19 20.52 -16.73 -14.00
N GLY A 20 19.94 -17.35 -12.97
CA GLY A 20 20.56 -18.51 -12.32
C GLY A 20 20.38 -19.79 -13.12
N THR A 21 21.12 -20.84 -12.73
CA THR A 21 21.14 -22.14 -13.41
C THR A 21 20.22 -23.18 -12.77
N ARG A 22 19.54 -22.83 -11.66
CA ARG A 22 18.57 -23.68 -10.96
C ARG A 22 17.28 -22.90 -10.70
N ARG A 23 16.18 -23.60 -10.48
CA ARG A 23 14.90 -22.99 -10.08
C ARG A 23 15.06 -22.07 -8.86
N LEU A 24 14.57 -20.84 -8.97
CA LEU A 24 14.40 -19.91 -7.85
C LEU A 24 13.00 -20.10 -7.25
N THR A 25 12.94 -20.45 -5.97
CA THR A 25 11.69 -20.42 -5.19
C THR A 25 11.87 -19.45 -4.02
N GLY A 26 10.92 -18.53 -3.85
CA GLY A 26 11.02 -17.52 -2.80
C GLY A 26 9.85 -16.56 -2.78
N ARG A 27 10.09 -15.36 -2.28
CA ARG A 27 9.11 -14.26 -2.32
C ARG A 27 9.79 -12.99 -2.82
N TRP A 28 9.08 -12.26 -3.65
CA TRP A 28 9.42 -10.89 -4.01
C TRP A 28 8.46 -9.96 -3.30
N ALA A 29 8.98 -8.92 -2.66
CA ALA A 29 8.17 -7.96 -1.94
C ALA A 29 8.55 -6.53 -2.28
N VAL A 30 7.54 -5.66 -2.33
CA VAL A 30 7.67 -4.23 -2.59
C VAL A 30 6.98 -3.49 -1.45
N GLN A 31 7.70 -2.57 -0.82
CA GLN A 31 7.18 -1.73 0.26
C GLN A 31 6.84 -0.34 -0.25
N TRP A 32 5.64 0.13 0.08
CA TRP A 32 5.15 1.49 -0.16
C TRP A 32 4.94 2.17 1.18
N ASN A 33 5.58 3.32 1.40
CA ASN A 33 5.32 4.15 2.57
C ASN A 33 4.50 5.37 2.14
N LEU A 34 3.31 5.54 2.69
CA LEU A 34 2.37 6.60 2.36
C LEU A 34 2.10 7.48 3.58
N SER A 35 2.39 8.77 3.47
CA SER A 35 2.31 9.74 4.58
C SER A 35 0.94 10.44 4.68
N LEU A 36 -0.14 9.67 4.76
CA LEU A 36 -1.43 10.19 5.24
C LEU A 36 -1.35 10.40 6.75
N THR A 37 -2.00 11.43 7.29
CA THR A 37 -1.89 11.80 8.72
C THR A 37 -3.01 11.17 9.56
N GLY A 38 -2.99 11.37 10.88
CA GLY A 38 -4.11 11.01 11.79
C GLY A 38 -4.29 9.51 11.99
N GLY A 39 -3.23 8.86 12.47
CA GLY A 39 -3.16 7.41 12.65
C GLY A 39 -4.33 6.77 13.40
N ASP A 40 -4.90 7.46 14.39
CA ASP A 40 -5.90 6.91 15.31
C ASP A 40 -7.34 7.35 15.03
N SER A 41 -7.58 8.16 13.99
CA SER A 41 -8.93 8.65 13.70
C SER A 41 -9.82 7.53 13.13
N PRO A 42 -11.06 7.35 13.61
CA PRO A 42 -12.01 6.40 13.02
C PRO A 42 -12.42 6.78 11.60
N GLU A 43 -12.22 8.05 11.20
CA GLU A 43 -12.44 8.58 9.85
C GLU A 43 -11.28 8.27 8.89
N ARG A 44 -10.22 7.60 9.37
CA ARG A 44 -9.00 7.34 8.63
C ARG A 44 -8.59 5.88 8.72
N TYR A 45 -8.86 5.12 7.66
CA TYR A 45 -8.83 3.66 7.72
C TYR A 45 -8.35 2.99 6.43
N TYR A 46 -7.86 1.77 6.57
CA TYR A 46 -7.63 0.88 5.43
C TYR A 46 -8.96 0.31 4.93
N ASP A 47 -9.20 0.35 3.61
CA ASP A 47 -10.39 -0.20 2.95
C ASP A 47 -10.33 -1.74 2.86
N VAL A 48 -10.49 -2.37 4.02
CA VAL A 48 -10.58 -3.81 4.24
C VAL A 48 -11.68 -4.09 5.28
N PRO A 49 -12.18 -5.34 5.40
CA PRO A 49 -13.19 -5.67 6.40
C PRO A 49 -12.77 -5.21 7.81
N GLY A 50 -13.70 -4.56 8.52
CA GLY A 50 -13.45 -3.98 9.84
C GLY A 50 -12.85 -2.57 9.84
N ARG A 51 -12.48 -2.02 8.67
CA ARG A 51 -11.96 -0.64 8.50
C ARG A 51 -10.94 -0.24 9.57
N PRO A 52 -9.83 -1.00 9.71
CA PRO A 52 -8.87 -0.74 10.76
C PRO A 52 -8.18 0.61 10.53
N ALA A 53 -7.91 1.34 11.61
CA ALA A 53 -7.29 2.66 11.57
C ALA A 53 -5.87 2.61 10.97
N PHE A 54 -5.37 3.74 10.45
CA PHE A 54 -4.02 3.82 9.86
C PHE A 54 -2.89 3.39 10.81
N ARG A 55 -3.01 3.62 12.12
CA ARG A 55 -2.02 3.19 13.13
C ARG A 55 -2.04 1.66 13.38
N SER A 56 -3.05 0.95 12.87
CA SER A 56 -3.16 -0.49 13.06
C SER A 56 -2.02 -1.25 12.36
N ARG A 57 -1.82 -2.49 12.81
CA ARG A 57 -1.00 -3.50 12.13
C ARG A 57 -1.92 -4.62 11.66
N GLY A 58 -1.69 -5.12 10.46
CA GLY A 58 -2.48 -6.23 9.95
C GLY A 58 -1.95 -6.80 8.65
N ALA A 59 -2.63 -7.83 8.16
CA ALA A 59 -2.31 -8.47 6.91
C ALA A 59 -3.54 -9.10 6.27
N ALA A 60 -3.50 -9.24 4.95
CA ALA A 60 -4.47 -9.99 4.17
C ALA A 60 -3.74 -10.79 3.07
N ARG A 61 -4.35 -11.88 2.63
CA ARG A 61 -3.83 -12.74 1.56
C ARG A 61 -4.69 -12.61 0.31
N ASP A 62 -4.13 -12.99 -0.84
CA ASP A 62 -4.82 -13.10 -2.12
C ASP A 62 -5.57 -11.83 -2.54
N ARG A 63 -4.96 -10.67 -2.26
CA ARG A 63 -5.50 -9.36 -2.60
C ARG A 63 -4.93 -8.87 -3.93
N THR A 64 -5.70 -8.01 -4.61
CA THR A 64 -5.27 -7.23 -5.80
C THR A 64 -5.42 -5.73 -5.58
N GLY A 65 -5.68 -5.32 -4.33
CA GLY A 65 -5.79 -3.93 -3.94
C GLY A 65 -5.94 -3.70 -2.45
N ILE A 66 -5.53 -2.50 -2.03
CA ILE A 66 -5.78 -1.94 -0.71
C ILE A 66 -5.95 -0.42 -0.83
N GLY A 67 -7.01 0.11 -0.22
CA GLY A 67 -7.28 1.55 -0.14
C GLY A 67 -6.91 2.09 1.23
N LEU A 68 -6.49 3.36 1.28
CA LEU A 68 -6.36 4.17 2.48
C LEU A 68 -7.32 5.34 2.31
N VAL A 69 -8.28 5.45 3.22
CA VAL A 69 -9.36 6.42 3.15
C VAL A 69 -9.17 7.46 4.25
N ASP A 70 -9.26 8.74 3.89
CA ASP A 70 -9.34 9.86 4.82
C ASP A 70 -10.66 10.59 4.54
N GLU A 71 -11.68 10.35 5.38
CA GLU A 71 -13.01 10.96 5.21
C GLU A 71 -12.98 12.47 5.47
N TRP A 72 -12.08 12.95 6.34
CA TRP A 72 -11.94 14.38 6.62
C TRP A 72 -11.46 15.16 5.38
N MET A 73 -10.51 14.59 4.65
CA MET A 73 -10.03 15.16 3.39
C MET A 73 -10.88 14.77 2.18
N ALA A 74 -11.91 13.93 2.38
CA ALA A 74 -12.64 13.26 1.31
C ALA A 74 -11.69 12.64 0.26
N LEU A 75 -10.64 11.94 0.71
CA LEU A 75 -9.59 11.41 -0.14
C LEU A 75 -9.49 9.88 0.00
N ALA A 76 -9.26 9.19 -1.11
CA ALA A 76 -8.77 7.82 -1.09
C ALA A 76 -7.47 7.67 -1.88
N ALA A 77 -6.46 7.11 -1.23
CA ALA A 77 -5.24 6.62 -1.87
C ALA A 77 -5.34 5.11 -2.04
N THR A 78 -5.38 4.62 -3.28
CA THR A 78 -5.60 3.20 -3.55
C THR A 78 -4.44 2.59 -4.31
N LEU A 79 -3.84 1.53 -3.74
CA LEU A 79 -2.93 0.66 -4.44
C LEU A 79 -3.72 -0.48 -5.11
N ARG A 80 -3.48 -0.70 -6.41
CA ARG A 80 -3.99 -1.83 -7.20
C ARG A 80 -2.85 -2.54 -7.88
N TRP A 81 -2.95 -3.85 -8.05
CA TRP A 81 -1.92 -4.62 -8.72
C TRP A 81 -2.49 -5.83 -9.44
N GLU A 82 -1.75 -6.34 -10.43
CA GLU A 82 -2.30 -7.26 -11.43
C GLU A 82 -2.31 -8.74 -11.00
N ARG A 83 -1.44 -9.13 -10.04
CA ARG A 83 -1.35 -10.53 -9.56
C ARG A 83 -1.68 -10.63 -8.08
N PRO A 84 -2.51 -11.58 -7.62
CA PRO A 84 -2.79 -11.74 -6.20
C PRO A 84 -1.54 -11.76 -5.33
N ALA A 85 -1.53 -10.95 -4.27
CA ALA A 85 -0.41 -10.79 -3.35
C ALA A 85 -0.89 -10.96 -1.91
N ALA A 86 0.03 -11.37 -1.04
CA ALA A 86 -0.12 -11.05 0.38
C ALA A 86 0.18 -9.55 0.57
N VAL A 87 -0.61 -8.89 1.41
CA VAL A 87 -0.39 -7.50 1.83
C VAL A 87 -0.27 -7.47 3.34
N GLY A 88 0.78 -6.83 3.85
CA GLY A 88 0.91 -6.45 5.26
C GLY A 88 0.90 -4.93 5.39
N TRP A 89 0.39 -4.43 6.52
CA TRP A 89 0.47 -3.01 6.86
C TRP A 89 0.89 -2.78 8.30
N ALA A 90 1.59 -1.67 8.52
CA ALA A 90 2.02 -1.23 9.84
C ALA A 90 2.23 0.29 9.85
N PRO A 91 2.11 0.95 11.00
CA PRO A 91 2.43 2.36 11.11
C PRO A 91 3.94 2.58 11.01
N VAL A 92 4.32 3.67 10.35
CA VAL A 92 5.64 4.29 10.51
C VAL A 92 5.52 5.31 11.63
N GLU A 93 6.30 5.12 12.69
CA GLU A 93 6.26 5.99 13.87
C GLU A 93 7.67 6.45 14.25
N THR A 94 7.75 7.67 14.75
CA THR A 94 8.95 8.20 15.40
C THR A 94 8.73 8.22 16.91
N VAL A 95 9.83 8.11 17.66
CA VAL A 95 9.82 8.31 19.10
C VAL A 95 10.24 9.74 19.38
N SER A 96 9.42 10.46 20.14
CA SER A 96 9.72 11.80 20.63
C SER A 96 9.79 11.79 22.15
N LEU A 97 10.71 12.57 22.73
CA LEU A 97 10.75 12.81 24.17
C LEU A 97 10.05 14.15 24.44
N SER A 98 8.99 14.09 25.24
CA SER A 98 8.26 15.26 25.72
C SER A 98 8.44 15.41 27.24
N GLU A 99 7.94 16.51 27.82
CA GLU A 99 7.89 16.69 29.27
C GLU A 99 7.01 15.62 29.96
N ALA A 100 6.05 15.03 29.24
CA ALA A 100 5.20 13.94 29.71
C ALA A 100 5.82 12.54 29.50
N GLY A 101 7.06 12.47 29.01
CA GLY A 101 7.77 11.22 28.72
C GLY A 101 7.82 10.88 27.23
N LEU A 102 8.06 9.60 26.93
CA LEU A 102 8.21 9.10 25.57
C LEU A 102 6.86 8.97 24.86
N GLU A 103 6.76 9.55 23.67
CA GLU A 103 5.57 9.48 22.82
C GLU A 103 5.92 8.84 21.46
N ARG A 104 4.97 8.06 20.92
CA ARG A 104 5.03 7.50 19.56
C ARG A 104 4.20 8.35 18.61
N ILE A 105 4.87 9.07 17.71
CA ILE A 105 4.22 9.95 16.74
C ILE A 105 4.05 9.22 15.42
N PHE A 106 2.81 9.12 14.94
CA PHE A 106 2.49 8.51 13.65
C PHE A 106 2.92 9.41 12.49
N GLN A 107 3.70 8.87 11.54
CA GLN A 107 4.26 9.57 10.39
C GLN A 107 3.67 9.09 9.04
N GLY A 108 2.92 7.99 9.07
CA GLY A 108 2.32 7.40 7.89
C GLY A 108 2.16 5.90 7.99
N SER A 109 1.76 5.30 6.89
CA SER A 109 1.46 3.89 6.77
C SER A 109 2.48 3.21 5.87
N SER A 110 2.98 2.05 6.30
CA SER A 110 3.80 1.16 5.49
C SER A 110 2.95 0.00 4.97
N LEU A 111 3.04 -0.28 3.67
CA LEU A 111 2.32 -1.34 2.97
C LEU A 111 3.34 -2.24 2.28
N LEU A 112 3.38 -3.52 2.65
CA LEU A 112 4.27 -4.51 2.05
C LEU A 112 3.46 -5.46 1.17
N LEU A 113 3.63 -5.37 -0.14
CA LEU A 113 3.06 -6.28 -1.11
C LEU A 113 4.05 -7.41 -1.36
N ALA A 114 3.64 -8.67 -1.19
CA ALA A 114 4.52 -9.83 -1.31
C ALA A 114 3.90 -10.93 -2.20
N TRP A 115 4.62 -11.29 -3.26
CA TRP A 115 4.26 -12.34 -4.21
C TRP A 115 5.13 -13.58 -3.99
N PRO A 116 4.56 -14.80 -4.04
CA PRO A 116 5.37 -15.99 -4.20
C PRO A 116 6.07 -15.96 -5.56
N LEU A 117 7.33 -16.39 -5.60
CA LEU A 117 8.10 -16.59 -6.82
C LEU A 117 8.44 -18.07 -6.98
N ALA A 118 8.23 -18.55 -8.20
CA ALA A 118 8.79 -19.79 -8.71
C ALA A 118 9.25 -19.48 -10.15
N LEU A 119 10.55 -19.41 -10.36
CA LEU A 119 11.16 -19.09 -11.66
C LEU A 119 12.19 -20.15 -12.05
N GLU A 120 12.00 -20.76 -13.21
CA GLU A 120 12.99 -21.62 -13.84
C GLU A 120 14.12 -20.80 -14.49
N PRO A 121 15.31 -21.38 -14.75
CA PRO A 121 16.40 -20.69 -15.44
C PRO A 121 15.95 -19.99 -16.73
N GLY A 122 16.21 -18.69 -16.83
CA GLY A 122 15.83 -17.87 -17.99
C GLY A 122 14.41 -17.27 -17.93
N GLU A 123 13.58 -17.66 -16.96
CA GLU A 123 12.25 -17.07 -16.79
C GLU A 123 12.31 -15.66 -16.18
N ALA A 124 11.22 -14.91 -16.38
CA ALA A 124 11.02 -13.62 -15.76
C ALA A 124 9.66 -13.55 -15.07
N TRP A 125 9.64 -12.86 -13.94
CA TRP A 125 8.42 -12.42 -13.27
C TRP A 125 8.19 -10.94 -13.55
N GLU A 126 6.94 -10.53 -13.75
CA GLU A 126 6.58 -9.13 -13.92
C GLU A 126 5.32 -8.80 -13.13
N ALA A 127 5.21 -7.65 -12.49
CA ALA A 127 3.93 -7.16 -12.01
C ALA A 127 3.88 -5.63 -12.04
N ARG A 128 2.68 -5.11 -12.32
CA ARG A 128 2.38 -3.70 -12.20
C ARG A 128 1.64 -3.40 -10.90
N VAL A 129 2.06 -2.32 -10.25
CA VAL A 129 1.37 -1.68 -9.13
C VAL A 129 1.01 -0.26 -9.54
N ARG A 130 -0.24 0.12 -9.31
CA ARG A 130 -0.77 1.47 -9.54
C ARG A 130 -1.21 2.07 -8.22
N LEU A 131 -0.79 3.29 -7.96
CA LEU A 131 -1.31 4.15 -6.90
C LEU A 131 -2.20 5.20 -7.54
N THR A 132 -3.47 5.26 -7.15
CA THR A 132 -4.41 6.29 -7.59
C THR A 132 -4.84 7.15 -6.41
N LEU A 133 -5.01 8.45 -6.64
CA LEU A 133 -5.67 9.36 -5.71
C LEU A 133 -7.06 9.69 -6.26
N GLU A 134 -8.07 9.57 -5.40
CA GLU A 134 -9.46 9.88 -5.72
C GLU A 134 -10.00 10.91 -4.74
N ASP A 135 -10.51 12.02 -5.30
CA ASP A 135 -11.37 12.96 -4.58
C ASP A 135 -12.77 12.35 -4.47
N ARG A 136 -13.17 12.06 -3.23
CA ARG A 136 -14.44 11.45 -2.87
C ARG A 136 -15.52 12.49 -2.60
N ALA A 137 -15.20 13.78 -2.50
CA ALA A 137 -16.21 14.84 -2.35
C ALA A 137 -17.05 15.01 -3.62
N ASN A 138 -16.48 14.64 -4.77
CA ASN A 138 -17.10 14.75 -6.09
C ASN A 138 -17.24 13.40 -6.81
N SER A 139 -17.14 12.29 -6.08
CA SER A 139 -17.42 10.96 -6.65
C SER A 139 -18.94 10.80 -6.83
N PRO A 140 -19.43 10.39 -8.02
CA PRO A 140 -20.85 10.25 -8.31
C PRO A 140 -21.55 9.20 -7.44
#